data_AF-A0A8J4BJS5-F1
#
_entry.id   AF-A0A8J4BJS5-F1
#
_cell.length_a   1.000
_cell.length_b   1.000
_cell.length_c   1.000
_cell.angle_alpha   90.00
_cell.angle_beta   90.00
_cell.angle_gamma   90.00
#
_symmetry.space_group_name_H-M   'P 1'
#
loop_
_entity.id
_entity.type
_entity.pdbx_description
1 polymer ?
#
loop_
_entity_poly.entity_id
_entity_poly.type
_entity_poly.pdbx_seq_one_letter_code
_entity_poly.pdbx_strand_id
1 'polypeptide(L)'
;MPGEAAKLLQPHQVMVSCSKGISLASLETVEELLEGLVPPQFRSRLAYLSGPSFAAEVAAGQPTAVTVAAKDDQLAARVQALLSNPRFRCYRSTDVVGVEIAGALKNVLAIACGISDGLGFGNNARAALITRGLYEITKLAVARGANPLTMSGLAGMGDLVLTCTGDLSRNRTVGLRLGRGERLTDIQASMGGAVAEGVPTAVAIRTLSRKLGVECPIMEGIHRVIHEGANAQKVVTEVMSRELKPEVAPDIIKGVIVNGSSTNLLEVLAAAGPPHTPAVAEAPPLPPPPPALEMVALKEAAATAVESTKSILVEGGSSGERAEGRERAEVAMRPATVAVMAAGAGAVLGAAVVLIVSRWRRV
;
A
#
# COMPACT_ATOMS: atom_id res chain seq x y z
N MET A 1 -2.80 22.83 11.83
CA MET A 1 -1.49 23.48 11.62
C MET A 1 -0.68 22.56 10.73
N PRO A 2 -0.08 23.03 9.62
CA PRO A 2 0.89 22.20 8.89
C PRO A 2 1.96 21.74 9.87
N GLY A 3 2.30 20.44 9.85
CA GLY A 3 3.25 19.88 10.81
C GLY A 3 4.58 20.63 10.80
N GLU A 4 5.30 20.68 11.92
CA GLU A 4 6.59 21.40 12.03
C GLU A 4 7.57 21.03 10.92
N ALA A 5 7.52 19.77 10.47
CA ALA A 5 8.37 19.24 9.43
C ALA A 5 8.06 19.82 8.01
N ALA A 6 6.85 20.32 7.77
CA ALA A 6 6.51 21.03 6.53
C ALA A 6 7.29 22.34 6.36
N LYS A 7 7.76 22.95 7.46
CA LYS A 7 8.59 24.16 7.42
C LYS A 7 10.02 23.88 6.91
N LEU A 8 10.44 22.63 6.91
CA LEU A 8 11.76 22.19 6.43
C LEU A 8 11.75 21.88 4.92
N LEU A 9 10.58 21.83 4.29
CA LEU A 9 10.44 21.50 2.88
C LEU A 9 10.97 22.61 1.98
N GLN A 10 11.85 22.22 1.07
CA GLN A 10 12.44 23.09 0.06
C GLN A 10 11.70 22.96 -1.27
N PRO A 11 11.53 24.04 -2.06
CA PRO A 11 10.75 24.04 -3.29
C PRO A 11 11.19 23.05 -4.38
N HIS A 12 12.33 22.38 -4.26
CA HIS A 12 12.82 21.42 -5.25
C HIS A 12 12.65 19.96 -4.80
N GLN A 13 12.27 19.72 -3.55
CA GLN A 13 12.18 18.37 -2.99
C GLN A 13 10.96 17.63 -3.52
N VAL A 14 11.13 16.32 -3.69
CA VAL A 14 10.05 15.37 -3.98
C VAL A 14 9.81 14.54 -2.73
N MET A 15 8.55 14.24 -2.46
CA MET A 15 8.10 13.43 -1.33
C MET A 15 7.53 12.12 -1.85
N VAL A 16 8.15 11.00 -1.47
CA VAL A 16 7.65 9.67 -1.83
C VAL A 16 7.12 8.99 -0.57
N SER A 17 5.81 8.79 -0.48
CA SER A 17 5.21 7.99 0.58
C SER A 17 5.37 6.50 0.28
N CYS A 18 5.89 5.75 1.24
CA CYS A 18 5.93 4.28 1.21
C CYS A 18 4.85 3.64 2.10
N SER A 19 3.95 4.46 2.63
CA SER A 19 2.97 4.05 3.64
C SER A 19 1.78 3.39 2.96
N LYS A 20 1.31 2.28 3.54
CA LYS A 20 0.15 1.52 3.06
C LYS A 20 -0.88 1.49 4.17
N GLY A 21 -2.08 1.99 3.90
CA GLY A 21 -3.14 2.05 4.90
C GLY A 21 -4.17 3.11 4.60
N ILE A 22 -5.22 3.11 5.41
CA ILE A 22 -6.23 4.16 5.48
C ILE A 22 -6.34 4.63 6.91
N SER A 23 -6.75 5.88 7.11
CA SER A 23 -7.02 6.37 8.46
C SER A 23 -8.16 5.61 9.10
N LEU A 24 -7.97 5.15 10.32
CA LEU A 24 -9.07 4.50 11.05
C LEU A 24 -10.18 5.48 11.44
N ALA A 25 -9.80 6.74 11.71
CA ALA A 25 -10.72 7.74 12.20
C ALA A 25 -11.47 8.43 11.06
N SER A 26 -10.74 8.94 10.06
CA SER A 26 -11.32 9.72 8.96
C SER A 26 -11.63 8.89 7.71
N LEU A 27 -11.10 7.66 7.62
CA LEU A 27 -11.12 6.83 6.41
C LEU A 27 -10.37 7.45 5.23
N GLU A 28 -9.52 8.43 5.50
CA GLU A 28 -8.71 9.10 4.49
C GLU A 28 -7.56 8.20 4.00
N THR A 29 -7.23 8.28 2.72
CA THR A 29 -6.00 7.68 2.18
C THR A 29 -4.77 8.46 2.64
N VAL A 30 -3.56 7.93 2.38
CA VAL A 30 -2.34 8.63 2.77
C VAL A 30 -2.18 9.92 1.96
N GLU A 31 -2.63 9.95 0.71
CA GLU A 31 -2.73 11.20 -0.06
C GLU A 31 -3.61 12.24 0.63
N GLU A 32 -4.86 11.89 0.96
CA GLU A 32 -5.82 12.82 1.57
C GLU A 32 -5.25 13.41 2.88
N LEU A 33 -4.60 12.56 3.70
CA LEU A 33 -3.91 13.00 4.91
C LEU A 33 -2.70 13.90 4.62
N LEU A 34 -1.83 13.51 3.68
CA LEU A 34 -0.63 14.28 3.34
C LEU A 34 -1.00 15.63 2.75
N GLU A 35 -2.03 15.72 1.89
CA GLU A 35 -2.51 17.00 1.37
C GLU A 35 -3.01 17.93 2.48
N GLY A 36 -3.59 17.40 3.56
CA GLY A 36 -3.97 18.16 4.76
C GLY A 36 -2.76 18.65 5.59
N LEU A 37 -1.64 17.93 5.52
CA LEU A 37 -0.43 18.23 6.31
C LEU A 37 0.59 19.10 5.56
N VAL A 38 0.68 18.96 4.23
CA VAL A 38 1.65 19.69 3.40
C VAL A 38 1.06 20.96 2.79
N PRO A 39 1.84 22.06 2.71
CA PRO A 39 1.37 23.28 2.06
C PRO A 39 1.00 23.05 0.59
N PRO A 40 -0.01 23.77 0.05
CA PRO A 40 -0.54 23.53 -1.30
C PRO A 40 0.52 23.49 -2.41
N GLN A 41 1.56 24.33 -2.33
CA GLN A 41 2.65 24.39 -3.31
C GLN A 41 3.53 23.13 -3.36
N PHE A 42 3.42 22.23 -2.38
CA PHE A 42 4.16 20.97 -2.32
C PHE A 42 3.30 19.74 -2.68
N ARG A 43 1.97 19.88 -2.80
CA ARG A 43 1.08 18.73 -3.07
C ARG A 43 1.35 18.08 -4.42
N SER A 44 1.69 18.86 -5.43
CA SER A 44 2.09 18.36 -6.76
C SER A 44 3.43 17.60 -6.77
N ARG A 45 4.07 17.41 -5.61
CA ARG A 45 5.36 16.75 -5.43
C ARG A 45 5.26 15.47 -4.62
N LEU A 46 4.04 15.02 -4.38
CA LEU A 46 3.72 13.77 -3.70
C LEU A 46 3.71 12.62 -4.71
N ALA A 47 4.45 11.57 -4.40
CA ALA A 47 4.40 10.28 -5.08
C ALA A 47 4.21 9.17 -4.05
N TYR A 48 3.72 8.02 -4.48
CA TYR A 48 3.31 6.91 -3.62
C TYR A 48 3.88 5.62 -4.17
N LEU A 49 4.57 4.85 -3.33
CA LEU A 49 5.20 3.60 -3.70
C LEU A 49 4.44 2.42 -3.07
N SER A 50 4.02 1.48 -3.91
CA SER A 50 3.35 0.24 -3.47
C SER A 50 3.72 -0.94 -4.35
N GLY A 51 3.38 -2.16 -3.94
CA GLY A 51 3.74 -3.38 -4.66
C GLY A 51 4.46 -4.41 -3.79
N PRO A 52 4.70 -5.61 -4.34
CA PRO A 52 5.34 -6.72 -3.63
C PRO A 52 6.78 -6.34 -3.30
N SER A 53 7.06 -6.09 -2.02
CA SER A 53 8.32 -5.48 -1.58
C SER A 53 8.62 -5.80 -0.12
N PHE A 54 8.77 -7.09 0.22
CA PHE A 54 9.20 -7.44 1.58
C PHE A 54 10.55 -6.79 1.88
N ALA A 55 10.60 -5.98 2.95
CA ALA A 55 11.75 -5.15 3.25
C ALA A 55 13.05 -5.97 3.40
N ALA A 56 12.97 -7.17 3.98
CA ALA A 56 14.12 -8.05 4.15
C ALA A 56 14.69 -8.50 2.80
N GLU A 57 13.84 -8.81 1.82
CA GLU A 57 14.26 -9.18 0.46
C GLU A 57 14.85 -7.98 -0.28
N VAL A 58 14.23 -6.81 -0.15
CA VAL A 58 14.74 -5.55 -0.73
C VAL A 58 16.11 -5.21 -0.15
N ALA A 59 16.27 -5.28 1.17
CA ALA A 59 17.54 -5.03 1.86
C ALA A 59 18.63 -6.06 1.49
N ALA A 60 18.24 -7.32 1.26
CA ALA A 60 19.12 -8.36 0.74
C ALA A 60 19.42 -8.22 -0.76
N GLY A 61 18.89 -7.19 -1.43
CA GLY A 61 19.09 -6.94 -2.85
C GLY A 61 18.42 -7.96 -3.77
N GLN A 62 17.38 -8.66 -3.31
CA GLN A 62 16.64 -9.61 -4.15
C GLN A 62 15.80 -8.89 -5.20
N PRO A 63 15.57 -9.49 -6.39
CA PRO A 63 14.76 -8.90 -7.44
C PRO A 63 13.37 -8.50 -6.93
N THR A 64 13.06 -7.20 -7.00
CA THR A 64 11.81 -6.62 -6.52
C THR A 64 11.19 -5.74 -7.59
N ALA A 65 9.87 -5.81 -7.77
CA ALA A 65 9.13 -4.94 -8.68
C ALA A 65 8.00 -4.22 -7.95
N VAL A 66 7.90 -2.90 -8.15
CA VAL A 66 6.92 -2.04 -7.47
C VAL A 66 6.26 -1.07 -8.44
N THR A 67 5.14 -0.50 -8.02
CA THR A 67 4.46 0.63 -8.67
C THR A 67 4.79 1.93 -7.92
N VAL A 68 5.10 2.98 -8.68
CA VAL A 68 5.19 4.36 -8.22
C VAL A 68 4.05 5.14 -8.85
N ALA A 69 3.16 5.70 -8.04
CA ALA A 69 2.05 6.52 -8.49
C ALA A 69 2.25 8.00 -8.13
N ALA A 70 1.85 8.89 -9.04
CA ALA A 70 1.69 10.31 -8.76
C ALA A 70 0.62 10.91 -9.68
N LYS A 71 -0.07 11.96 -9.23
CA LYS A 71 -1.04 12.69 -10.08
C LYS A 71 -0.40 13.29 -11.34
N ASP A 72 0.87 13.70 -11.23
CA ASP A 72 1.70 14.15 -12.35
C ASP A 72 2.56 12.99 -12.87
N ASP A 73 2.35 12.60 -14.11
CA ASP A 73 3.10 11.54 -14.76
C ASP A 73 4.60 11.86 -14.89
N GLN A 74 4.96 13.14 -15.06
CA GLN A 74 6.37 13.55 -15.10
C GLN A 74 7.03 13.33 -13.73
N LEU A 75 6.32 13.58 -12.64
CA LEU A 75 6.79 13.27 -11.31
C LEU A 75 6.97 11.76 -11.12
N ALA A 76 5.98 10.96 -11.53
CA ALA A 76 6.05 9.49 -11.45
C ALA A 76 7.25 8.94 -12.23
N ALA A 77 7.47 9.45 -13.46
CA ALA A 77 8.62 9.07 -14.29
C ALA A 77 9.96 9.47 -13.64
N ARG A 78 10.03 10.64 -13.01
CA ARG A 78 11.24 11.07 -12.28
C ARG A 78 11.55 10.18 -11.09
N VAL A 79 10.55 9.84 -10.28
CA VAL A 79 10.71 8.93 -9.13
C VAL A 79 11.05 7.52 -9.60
N GLN A 80 10.40 7.05 -10.67
CA GLN A 80 10.71 5.76 -11.31
C GLN A 80 12.19 5.68 -11.71
N ALA A 81 12.71 6.69 -12.41
CA ALA A 81 14.11 6.72 -12.85
C ALA A 81 15.09 6.76 -11.67
N LEU A 82 14.74 7.45 -10.59
CA LEU A 82 15.57 7.58 -9.40
C LEU A 82 15.69 6.27 -8.61
N LEU A 83 14.58 5.55 -8.44
CA LEU A 83 14.54 4.35 -7.60
C LEU A 83 14.93 3.08 -8.37
N SER A 84 14.73 3.06 -9.69
CA SER A 84 14.97 1.86 -10.50
C SER A 84 16.46 1.49 -10.59
N ASN A 85 16.73 0.20 -10.51
CA ASN A 85 18.05 -0.40 -10.72
C ASN A 85 17.90 -1.88 -11.14
N PRO A 86 18.98 -2.61 -11.47
CA PRO A 86 18.88 -4.00 -11.95
C PRO A 86 18.14 -4.98 -11.01
N ARG A 87 18.01 -4.67 -9.72
CA ARG A 87 17.35 -5.51 -8.70
C ARG A 87 16.09 -4.89 -8.10
N PHE A 88 15.78 -3.64 -8.42
CA PHE A 88 14.59 -2.94 -7.96
C PHE A 88 13.94 -2.21 -9.12
N ARG A 89 12.83 -2.72 -9.65
CA ARG A 89 12.17 -2.19 -10.86
C ARG A 89 10.91 -1.43 -10.49
N CYS A 90 10.85 -0.15 -10.85
CA CYS A 90 9.63 0.66 -10.67
C CYS A 90 8.82 0.71 -11.97
N TYR A 91 7.51 0.57 -11.86
CA TYR A 91 6.52 0.85 -12.90
C TYR A 91 5.74 2.10 -12.51
N ARG A 92 5.46 3.01 -13.45
CA ARG A 92 4.74 4.25 -13.15
C ARG A 92 3.23 4.09 -13.32
N SER A 93 2.46 4.85 -12.54
CA SER A 93 1.01 4.98 -12.65
C SER A 93 0.57 6.42 -12.33
N THR A 94 -0.57 6.84 -12.88
CA THR A 94 -1.25 8.08 -12.47
C THR A 94 -2.42 7.83 -11.51
N ASP A 95 -2.79 6.56 -11.29
CA ASP A 95 -3.87 6.16 -10.39
C ASP A 95 -3.37 6.03 -8.95
N VAL A 96 -3.22 7.18 -8.27
CA VAL A 96 -2.82 7.25 -6.86
C VAL A 96 -3.83 6.53 -5.97
N VAL A 97 -5.12 6.82 -6.14
CA VAL A 97 -6.19 6.24 -5.32
C VAL A 97 -6.20 4.72 -5.42
N GLY A 98 -6.10 4.16 -6.63
CA GLY A 98 -6.05 2.71 -6.82
C GLY A 98 -4.83 2.08 -6.15
N VAL A 99 -3.66 2.72 -6.26
CA VAL A 99 -2.42 2.21 -5.66
C VAL A 99 -2.48 2.22 -4.12
N GLU A 100 -3.06 3.26 -3.53
CA GLU A 100 -3.21 3.37 -2.07
C GLU A 100 -4.27 2.39 -1.52
N ILE A 101 -5.45 2.34 -2.13
CA ILE A 101 -6.54 1.44 -1.70
C ILE A 101 -6.10 -0.02 -1.82
N ALA A 102 -5.42 -0.38 -2.91
CA ALA A 102 -4.88 -1.73 -3.10
C ALA A 102 -3.91 -2.13 -1.97
N GLY A 103 -2.94 -1.25 -1.66
CA GLY A 103 -1.96 -1.47 -0.60
C GLY A 103 -2.58 -1.51 0.80
N ALA A 104 -3.59 -0.69 1.06
CA ALA A 104 -4.23 -0.58 2.36
C ALA A 104 -5.08 -1.83 2.70
N LEU A 105 -5.82 -2.36 1.73
CA LEU A 105 -6.83 -3.39 2.00
C LEU A 105 -6.26 -4.83 1.97
N LYS A 106 -5.10 -5.05 1.35
CA LYS A 106 -4.50 -6.39 1.20
C LYS A 106 -4.28 -7.12 2.52
N ASN A 107 -3.93 -6.38 3.58
CA ASN A 107 -3.57 -6.95 4.88
C ASN A 107 -4.75 -7.64 5.56
N VAL A 108 -5.97 -7.15 5.33
CA VAL A 108 -7.20 -7.78 5.85
C VAL A 108 -7.47 -9.09 5.13
N LEU A 109 -7.28 -9.13 3.81
CA LEU A 109 -7.37 -10.38 3.03
C LEU A 109 -6.30 -11.39 3.42
N ALA A 110 -5.10 -10.94 3.78
CA ALA A 110 -4.07 -11.85 4.29
C ALA A 110 -4.48 -12.53 5.60
N ILE A 111 -5.20 -11.84 6.49
CA ILE A 111 -5.81 -12.47 7.68
C ILE A 111 -6.85 -13.51 7.23
N ALA A 112 -7.69 -13.20 6.24
CA ALA A 112 -8.66 -14.15 5.68
C ALA A 112 -7.99 -15.45 5.18
N CYS A 113 -6.92 -15.31 4.39
CA CYS A 113 -6.15 -16.43 3.88
C CYS A 113 -5.52 -17.23 5.01
N GLY A 114 -4.99 -16.56 6.04
CA GLY A 114 -4.53 -17.21 7.26
C GLY A 114 -5.64 -18.00 7.94
N ILE A 115 -6.83 -17.43 8.14
CA ILE A 115 -7.97 -18.13 8.75
C ILE A 115 -8.34 -19.38 7.96
N SER A 116 -8.44 -19.25 6.63
CA SER A 116 -8.71 -20.37 5.73
C SER A 116 -7.67 -21.49 5.89
N ASP A 117 -6.38 -21.12 5.95
CA ASP A 117 -5.28 -22.09 6.17
C ASP A 117 -5.36 -22.72 7.56
N GLY A 118 -5.73 -21.95 8.59
CA GLY A 118 -5.84 -22.39 9.98
C GLY A 118 -7.00 -23.36 10.21
N LEU A 119 -8.08 -23.22 9.44
CA LEU A 119 -9.20 -24.17 9.38
C LEU A 119 -8.87 -25.45 8.59
N GLY A 120 -7.69 -25.54 7.99
CA GLY A 120 -7.23 -26.70 7.24
C GLY A 120 -7.73 -26.76 5.79
N PHE A 121 -8.20 -25.65 5.21
CA PHE A 121 -8.57 -25.63 3.80
C PHE A 121 -7.36 -25.60 2.87
N GLY A 122 -7.50 -26.22 1.71
CA GLY A 122 -6.44 -26.33 0.71
C GLY A 122 -6.28 -25.12 -0.21
N ASN A 123 -5.36 -25.26 -1.18
CA ASN A 123 -4.98 -24.20 -2.12
C ASN A 123 -6.16 -23.66 -2.95
N ASN A 124 -7.17 -24.47 -3.25
CA ASN A 124 -8.36 -24.02 -3.98
C ASN A 124 -9.13 -22.93 -3.22
N ALA A 125 -9.30 -23.10 -1.90
CA ALA A 125 -9.96 -22.12 -1.06
C ALA A 125 -9.14 -20.83 -0.99
N ARG A 126 -7.81 -20.94 -0.84
CA ARG A 126 -6.92 -19.78 -0.84
C ARG A 126 -6.98 -19.01 -2.17
N ALA A 127 -6.93 -19.71 -3.29
CA ALA A 127 -7.01 -19.10 -4.62
C ALA A 127 -8.36 -18.39 -4.81
N ALA A 128 -9.47 -19.04 -4.49
CA ALA A 128 -10.80 -18.43 -4.55
C ALA A 128 -10.89 -17.18 -3.64
N LEU A 129 -10.35 -17.25 -2.43
CA LEU A 129 -10.37 -16.15 -1.47
C LEU A 129 -9.52 -14.96 -1.92
N ILE A 130 -8.35 -15.19 -2.50
CA ILE A 130 -7.52 -14.12 -3.10
C ILE A 130 -8.29 -13.45 -4.24
N THR A 131 -8.87 -14.23 -5.15
CA THR A 131 -9.61 -13.70 -6.31
C THR A 131 -10.85 -12.91 -5.89
N ARG A 132 -11.69 -13.48 -5.03
CA ARG A 132 -12.92 -12.82 -4.56
C ARG A 132 -12.64 -11.67 -3.59
N GLY A 133 -11.56 -11.76 -2.83
CA GLY A 133 -11.09 -10.66 -2.00
C GLY A 133 -10.59 -9.48 -2.84
N LEU A 134 -9.78 -9.74 -3.88
CA LEU A 134 -9.35 -8.71 -4.81
C LEU A 134 -10.56 -8.03 -5.47
N TYR A 135 -11.60 -8.79 -5.82
CA TYR A 135 -12.85 -8.26 -6.35
C TYR A 135 -13.54 -7.27 -5.38
N GLU A 136 -13.54 -7.54 -4.06
CA GLU A 136 -14.06 -6.57 -3.07
C GLU A 136 -13.20 -5.31 -2.99
N ILE A 137 -11.85 -5.45 -3.03
CA ILE A 137 -10.94 -4.31 -3.11
C ILE A 137 -11.24 -3.47 -4.35
N THR A 138 -11.40 -4.10 -5.52
CA THR A 138 -11.71 -3.40 -6.78
C THR A 138 -12.99 -2.59 -6.67
N LYS A 139 -14.06 -3.14 -6.09
CA LYS A 139 -15.32 -2.39 -5.92
C LYS A 139 -15.14 -1.17 -5.02
N LEU A 140 -14.41 -1.31 -3.91
CA LEU A 140 -14.12 -0.18 -3.01
C LEU A 140 -13.25 0.88 -3.69
N ALA A 141 -12.26 0.46 -4.47
CA ALA A 141 -11.38 1.36 -5.20
C ALA A 141 -12.15 2.13 -6.29
N VAL A 142 -12.97 1.44 -7.09
CA VAL A 142 -13.81 2.07 -8.13
C VAL A 142 -14.82 3.03 -7.51
N ALA A 143 -15.43 2.68 -6.37
CA ALA A 143 -16.32 3.58 -5.64
C ALA A 143 -15.61 4.84 -5.09
N ARG A 144 -14.27 4.82 -5.00
CA ARG A 144 -13.40 5.97 -4.69
C ARG A 144 -12.82 6.66 -5.94
N GLY A 145 -13.21 6.23 -7.14
CA GLY A 145 -12.76 6.81 -8.41
C GLY A 145 -11.45 6.25 -8.96
N ALA A 146 -10.95 5.13 -8.43
CA ALA A 146 -9.74 4.48 -8.94
C ALA A 146 -9.97 3.77 -10.29
N ASN A 147 -8.89 3.56 -11.03
CA ASN A 147 -8.92 2.73 -12.23
C ASN A 147 -8.95 1.24 -11.82
N PRO A 148 -9.94 0.45 -12.27
CA PRO A 148 -10.04 -0.97 -11.92
C PRO A 148 -8.82 -1.79 -12.35
N LEU A 149 -8.11 -1.41 -13.44
CA LEU A 149 -6.94 -2.12 -13.93
C LEU A 149 -5.74 -2.06 -12.98
N THR A 150 -5.69 -1.06 -12.09
CA THR A 150 -4.64 -0.97 -11.05
C THR A 150 -4.64 -2.19 -10.13
N MET A 151 -5.82 -2.80 -9.92
CA MET A 151 -5.98 -3.99 -9.07
C MET A 151 -5.34 -5.23 -9.68
N SER A 152 -5.23 -5.30 -11.01
CA SER A 152 -4.52 -6.38 -11.71
C SER A 152 -3.00 -6.18 -11.72
N GLY A 153 -2.50 -5.02 -11.30
CA GLY A 153 -1.09 -4.67 -11.32
C GLY A 153 -0.31 -5.08 -10.06
N LEU A 154 0.92 -4.59 -9.94
CA LEU A 154 1.82 -4.88 -8.82
C LEU A 154 1.26 -4.37 -7.48
N ALA A 155 0.69 -3.17 -7.44
CA ALA A 155 0.10 -2.60 -6.23
C ALA A 155 -1.12 -3.41 -5.71
N GLY A 156 -1.89 -4.01 -6.63
CA GLY A 156 -3.04 -4.86 -6.34
C GLY A 156 -2.66 -6.33 -6.21
N MET A 157 -2.86 -7.09 -7.28
CA MET A 157 -2.69 -8.54 -7.31
C MET A 157 -1.28 -8.97 -6.89
N GLY A 158 -0.24 -8.26 -7.34
CA GLY A 158 1.16 -8.62 -6.99
C GLY A 158 1.40 -8.60 -5.48
N ASP A 159 1.12 -7.46 -4.84
CA ASP A 159 1.32 -7.29 -3.40
C ASP A 159 0.34 -8.13 -2.57
N LEU A 160 -0.89 -8.32 -3.06
CA LEU A 160 -1.89 -9.18 -2.42
C LEU A 160 -1.41 -10.64 -2.39
N VAL A 161 -0.98 -11.19 -3.52
CA VAL A 161 -0.49 -12.57 -3.59
C VAL A 161 0.70 -12.76 -2.66
N LEU A 162 1.71 -11.87 -2.72
CA LEU A 162 2.86 -11.91 -1.82
C LEU A 162 2.43 -11.96 -0.34
N THR A 163 1.47 -11.13 0.03
CA THR A 163 1.02 -11.00 1.43
C THR A 163 0.16 -12.19 1.88
N CYS A 164 -0.62 -12.78 0.97
CA CYS A 164 -1.51 -13.91 1.26
C CYS A 164 -0.83 -15.28 1.19
N THR A 165 0.35 -15.39 0.56
CA THR A 165 1.08 -16.66 0.44
C THR A 165 2.41 -16.68 1.19
N GLY A 166 2.98 -15.51 1.51
CA GLY A 166 4.26 -15.41 2.21
C GLY A 166 4.17 -15.77 3.69
N ASP A 167 5.16 -16.51 4.19
CA ASP A 167 5.30 -16.83 5.62
C ASP A 167 5.78 -15.64 6.46
N LEU A 168 6.37 -14.62 5.81
CA LEU A 168 6.77 -13.37 6.46
C LEU A 168 5.59 -12.43 6.77
N SER A 169 4.38 -12.76 6.31
CA SER A 169 3.19 -11.96 6.50
C SER A 169 2.61 -12.14 7.91
N ARG A 170 2.88 -11.18 8.79
CA ARG A 170 2.31 -11.12 10.15
C ARG A 170 0.77 -11.21 10.15
N ASN A 171 0.12 -10.58 9.18
CA ASN A 171 -1.33 -10.63 9.01
C ASN A 171 -1.82 -12.05 8.73
N ARG A 172 -1.13 -12.77 7.84
CA ARG A 172 -1.43 -14.18 7.58
C ARG A 172 -1.18 -15.04 8.82
N THR A 173 -0.10 -14.81 9.57
CA THR A 173 0.18 -15.51 10.83
C THR A 173 -0.94 -15.33 11.85
N VAL A 174 -1.44 -14.10 12.03
CA VAL A 174 -2.59 -13.84 12.90
C VAL A 174 -3.81 -14.62 12.41
N GLY A 175 -4.11 -14.58 11.11
CA GLY A 175 -5.20 -15.36 10.55
C GLY A 175 -5.06 -16.86 10.81
N LEU A 176 -3.87 -17.43 10.60
CA LEU A 176 -3.59 -18.85 10.82
C LEU A 176 -3.93 -19.29 12.24
N ARG A 177 -3.53 -18.48 13.23
CA ARG A 177 -3.77 -18.75 14.65
C ARG A 177 -5.25 -18.58 15.03
N LEU A 178 -5.91 -17.55 14.48
CA LEU A 178 -7.37 -17.38 14.61
C LEU A 178 -8.13 -18.59 14.03
N GLY A 179 -7.73 -19.07 12.86
CA GLY A 179 -8.32 -20.26 12.22
C GLY A 179 -8.13 -21.53 13.05
N ARG A 180 -7.03 -21.63 13.82
CA ARG A 180 -6.77 -22.71 14.78
C ARG A 180 -7.54 -22.57 16.10
N GLY A 181 -8.31 -21.50 16.26
CA GLY A 181 -9.14 -21.26 17.45
C GLY A 181 -8.44 -20.51 18.59
N GLU A 182 -7.23 -19.99 18.36
CA GLU A 182 -6.57 -19.12 19.35
C GLU A 182 -7.30 -17.77 19.46
N ARG A 183 -7.32 -17.18 20.66
CA ARG A 183 -7.93 -15.87 20.89
C ARG A 183 -7.02 -14.76 20.37
N LEU A 184 -7.61 -13.73 19.77
CA LEU A 184 -6.88 -12.57 19.25
C LEU A 184 -6.00 -11.90 20.32
N THR A 185 -6.49 -11.79 21.55
CA THR A 185 -5.75 -11.21 22.68
C THR A 185 -4.46 -11.97 22.98
N ASP A 186 -4.52 -13.31 22.94
CA ASP A 186 -3.37 -14.17 23.20
C ASP A 186 -2.37 -14.11 22.03
N ILE A 187 -2.90 -14.01 20.80
CA ILE A 187 -2.08 -13.81 19.60
C ILE A 187 -1.30 -12.50 19.69
N GLN A 188 -1.99 -11.39 19.97
CA GLN A 188 -1.39 -10.06 20.05
C GLN A 188 -0.38 -9.97 21.20
N ALA A 189 -0.69 -10.55 22.36
CA ALA A 189 0.23 -10.59 23.49
C ALA A 189 1.55 -11.32 23.16
N SER A 190 1.49 -12.37 22.35
CA SER A 190 2.69 -13.13 21.97
C SER A 190 3.49 -12.49 20.82
N MET A 191 3.04 -11.38 20.24
CA MET A 191 3.72 -10.71 19.12
C MET A 191 4.78 -9.70 19.57
N GLY A 192 5.04 -9.58 20.88
CA GLY A 192 6.15 -8.78 21.40
C GLY A 192 6.11 -7.31 21.01
N GLY A 193 4.91 -6.71 20.96
CA GLY A 193 4.69 -5.31 20.56
C GLY A 193 4.46 -5.11 19.06
N ALA A 194 4.70 -6.11 18.20
CA ALA A 194 4.39 -5.99 16.78
C ALA A 194 2.87 -6.02 16.53
N VAL A 195 2.36 -5.02 15.80
CA VAL A 195 0.94 -4.94 15.41
C VAL A 195 0.73 -5.51 14.02
N ALA A 196 -0.26 -6.40 13.88
CA ALA A 196 -0.77 -6.82 12.58
C ALA A 196 -1.76 -5.76 12.05
N GLU A 197 -1.29 -4.92 11.14
CA GLU A 197 -2.03 -3.78 10.57
C GLU A 197 -3.44 -4.12 10.06
N GLY A 198 -3.66 -5.35 9.59
CA GLY A 198 -4.96 -5.81 9.10
C GLY A 198 -6.03 -5.87 10.19
N VAL A 199 -5.66 -6.11 11.45
CA VAL A 199 -6.61 -6.20 12.58
C VAL A 199 -7.39 -4.89 12.76
N PRO A 200 -6.72 -3.74 12.97
CA PRO A 200 -7.43 -2.46 13.03
C PRO A 200 -8.00 -2.02 11.67
N THR A 201 -7.32 -2.33 10.55
CA THR A 201 -7.79 -1.95 9.21
C THR A 201 -9.16 -2.57 8.87
N ALA A 202 -9.48 -3.75 9.41
CA ALA A 202 -10.79 -4.37 9.22
C ALA A 202 -11.97 -3.48 9.67
N VAL A 203 -11.79 -2.67 10.73
CA VAL A 203 -12.80 -1.70 11.20
C VAL A 203 -12.99 -0.58 10.19
N ALA A 204 -11.89 -0.03 9.69
CA ALA A 204 -11.93 1.06 8.72
C ALA A 204 -12.55 0.61 7.40
N ILE A 205 -12.21 -0.59 6.90
CA ILE A 205 -12.80 -1.16 5.69
C ILE A 205 -14.31 -1.35 5.84
N ARG A 206 -14.79 -1.91 6.96
CA ARG A 206 -16.23 -2.09 7.21
C ARG A 206 -16.96 -0.76 7.22
N THR A 207 -16.38 0.25 7.85
CA THR A 207 -16.97 1.59 7.91
C THR A 207 -16.99 2.22 6.52
N LEU A 208 -15.91 2.06 5.75
CA LEU A 208 -15.79 2.56 4.39
C LEU A 208 -16.78 1.89 3.44
N SER A 209 -16.89 0.56 3.47
CA SER A 209 -17.79 -0.20 2.60
C SER A 209 -19.25 0.21 2.82
N ARG A 210 -19.66 0.38 4.08
CA ARG A 210 -20.99 0.90 4.44
C ARG A 210 -21.20 2.33 3.97
N LYS A 211 -20.23 3.23 4.17
CA LYS A 211 -20.30 4.63 3.71
C LYS A 211 -20.45 4.73 2.19
N LEU A 212 -19.82 3.83 1.44
CA LEU A 212 -19.88 3.78 -0.03
C LEU A 212 -21.03 2.92 -0.57
N GLY A 213 -21.80 2.24 0.29
CA GLY A 213 -22.84 1.31 -0.15
C GLY A 213 -22.29 0.08 -0.90
N VAL A 214 -21.02 -0.28 -0.70
CA VAL A 214 -20.35 -1.39 -1.38
C VAL A 214 -20.42 -2.65 -0.51
N GLU A 215 -20.94 -3.72 -1.07
CA GLU A 215 -21.04 -5.00 -0.37
C GLU A 215 -19.69 -5.75 -0.33
N CYS A 216 -19.14 -6.00 0.85
CA CYS A 216 -17.86 -6.69 1.04
C CYS A 216 -17.99 -7.88 2.02
N PRO A 217 -18.60 -9.01 1.60
CA PRO A 217 -18.86 -10.14 2.50
C PRO A 217 -17.62 -10.74 3.16
N ILE A 218 -16.51 -10.87 2.43
CA ILE A 218 -15.28 -11.43 2.97
C ILE A 218 -14.73 -10.49 4.04
N MET A 219 -14.62 -9.19 3.73
CA MET A 219 -14.12 -8.19 4.68
C MET A 219 -15.04 -8.02 5.91
N GLU A 220 -16.36 -8.06 5.73
CA GLU A 220 -17.34 -8.04 6.82
C GLU A 220 -17.21 -9.30 7.70
N GLY A 221 -17.07 -10.47 7.08
CA GLY A 221 -16.85 -11.73 7.79
C GLY A 221 -15.58 -11.69 8.65
N ILE A 222 -14.48 -11.17 8.10
CA ILE A 222 -13.21 -11.00 8.83
C ILE A 222 -13.39 -10.04 10.00
N HIS A 223 -14.07 -8.91 9.80
CA HIS A 223 -14.39 -8.00 10.90
C HIS A 223 -15.15 -8.72 12.02
N ARG A 224 -16.18 -9.50 11.69
CA ARG A 224 -16.98 -10.25 12.67
C ARG A 224 -16.14 -11.27 13.44
N VAL A 225 -15.22 -11.96 12.78
CA VAL A 225 -14.30 -12.91 13.45
C VAL A 225 -13.35 -12.18 14.40
N ILE A 226 -12.75 -11.08 13.95
CA ILE A 226 -11.72 -10.36 14.71
C ILE A 226 -12.32 -9.58 15.89
N HIS A 227 -13.43 -8.86 15.67
CA HIS A 227 -13.96 -7.85 16.60
C HIS A 227 -15.27 -8.23 17.28
N GLU A 228 -16.01 -9.20 16.73
CA GLU A 228 -17.32 -9.62 17.28
C GLU A 228 -17.31 -11.06 17.80
N GLY A 229 -16.15 -11.74 17.76
CA GLY A 229 -16.01 -13.12 18.24
C GLY A 229 -16.78 -14.15 17.43
N ALA A 230 -17.11 -13.84 16.17
CA ALA A 230 -17.81 -14.79 15.30
C ALA A 230 -16.95 -16.02 15.03
N ASN A 231 -17.59 -17.20 15.01
CA ASN A 231 -16.89 -18.44 14.67
C ASN A 231 -16.49 -18.43 13.18
N ALA A 232 -15.19 -18.57 12.90
CA ALA A 232 -14.64 -18.50 11.55
C ALA A 232 -15.24 -19.54 10.59
N GLN A 233 -15.44 -20.78 11.04
CA GLN A 233 -16.03 -21.83 10.22
C GLN A 233 -17.47 -21.48 9.80
N LYS A 234 -18.28 -20.93 10.73
CA LYS A 234 -19.64 -20.46 10.43
C LYS A 234 -19.62 -19.31 9.43
N VAL A 235 -18.73 -18.33 9.60
CA VAL A 235 -18.58 -17.21 8.67
C VAL A 235 -18.24 -17.70 7.26
N VAL A 236 -17.37 -18.69 7.13
CA VAL A 236 -17.07 -19.32 5.82
C VAL A 236 -18.32 -19.95 5.22
N THR A 237 -19.07 -20.73 5.99
CA THR A 237 -20.35 -21.31 5.52
C THR A 237 -21.32 -20.23 5.04
N GLU A 238 -21.49 -19.16 5.81
CA GLU A 238 -22.35 -18.03 5.43
C GLU A 238 -21.92 -17.39 4.11
N VAL A 239 -20.62 -17.17 3.90
CA VAL A 239 -20.09 -16.60 2.64
C VAL A 239 -20.33 -17.53 1.46
N MET A 240 -20.13 -18.84 1.65
CA MET A 240 -20.32 -19.85 0.59
C MET A 240 -21.80 -20.12 0.27
N SER A 241 -22.71 -19.91 1.22
CA SER A 241 -24.16 -20.12 1.06
C SER A 241 -24.91 -18.90 0.52
N ARG A 242 -24.20 -17.83 0.15
CA ARG A 242 -24.81 -16.66 -0.50
C ARG A 242 -25.43 -17.01 -1.84
N GLU A 243 -26.38 -16.19 -2.26
CA GLU A 243 -27.02 -16.28 -3.57
C GLU A 243 -25.96 -16.29 -4.70
N LEU A 244 -26.18 -17.18 -5.68
CA LEU A 244 -25.32 -17.32 -6.85
C LEU A 244 -25.41 -16.06 -7.72
N LYS A 245 -24.27 -15.50 -8.11
CA LYS A 245 -24.16 -14.29 -8.92
C LYS A 245 -23.13 -14.50 -10.04
N PRO A 246 -23.22 -13.75 -11.16
CA PRO A 246 -22.14 -13.66 -12.14
C PRO A 246 -20.82 -13.28 -11.48
N GLU A 247 -19.70 -13.74 -12.04
CA GLU A 247 -18.38 -13.50 -11.46
C GLU A 247 -18.03 -12.00 -11.38
N VAL A 248 -18.34 -11.26 -12.44
CA VAL A 248 -18.11 -9.82 -12.56
C VAL A 248 -19.44 -9.10 -12.66
N ALA A 249 -19.65 -8.11 -11.81
CA ALA A 249 -20.85 -7.29 -11.84
C ALA A 249 -20.75 -6.23 -12.96
N PRO A 250 -21.86 -5.92 -13.66
CA PRO A 250 -21.86 -5.02 -14.82
C PRO A 250 -21.40 -3.58 -14.52
N ASP A 251 -21.48 -3.14 -13.27
CA ASP A 251 -21.08 -1.81 -12.79
C ASP A 251 -19.56 -1.62 -12.76
N ILE A 252 -18.78 -2.67 -12.47
CA ILE A 252 -17.31 -2.63 -12.58
C ILE A 252 -16.87 -2.44 -14.03
N ILE A 253 -17.63 -3.01 -14.97
CA ILE A 253 -17.37 -2.94 -16.42
C ILE A 253 -17.62 -1.51 -16.96
N LYS A 254 -18.52 -0.74 -16.32
CA LYS A 254 -18.84 0.65 -16.69
C LYS A 254 -17.84 1.67 -16.13
N GLY A 255 -16.98 1.28 -15.17
CA GLY A 255 -16.07 2.16 -14.44
C GLY A 255 -14.70 2.40 -15.07
N VAL A 256 -14.48 2.05 -16.34
CA VAL A 256 -13.20 2.32 -17.00
C VAL A 256 -13.24 3.73 -17.60
N ILE A 257 -12.66 4.71 -16.88
CA ILE A 257 -12.41 6.03 -17.44
C ILE A 257 -11.15 5.93 -18.30
N VAL A 258 -11.31 5.95 -19.63
CA VAL A 258 -10.22 6.22 -20.56
C VAL A 258 -10.35 7.67 -20.99
N ASN A 259 -9.37 8.51 -20.67
CA ASN A 259 -9.32 9.92 -21.08
C ASN A 259 -10.56 10.76 -20.69
N GLY A 260 -11.10 10.58 -19.49
CA GLY A 260 -12.17 11.43 -18.96
C GLY A 260 -13.57 11.16 -19.49
N SER A 261 -13.77 10.12 -20.31
CA SER A 261 -15.09 9.64 -20.73
C SER A 261 -15.36 8.24 -20.17
N SER A 262 -16.59 8.03 -19.67
CA SER A 262 -17.09 6.71 -19.29
C SER A 262 -17.32 5.88 -20.54
N THR A 263 -16.54 4.83 -20.74
CA THR A 263 -16.66 3.95 -21.93
C THR A 263 -16.70 2.49 -21.48
N ASN A 264 -17.49 1.67 -22.18
CA ASN A 264 -17.66 0.26 -21.86
C ASN A 264 -16.37 -0.54 -22.11
N LEU A 265 -16.00 -1.47 -21.23
CA LEU A 265 -14.85 -2.36 -21.40
C LEU A 265 -14.85 -3.07 -22.77
N LEU A 266 -16.02 -3.43 -23.29
CA LEU A 266 -16.16 -4.06 -24.61
C LEU A 266 -15.77 -3.11 -25.76
N GLU A 267 -16.02 -1.81 -25.63
CA GLU A 267 -15.62 -0.80 -26.61
C GLU A 267 -14.13 -0.48 -26.49
N VAL A 268 -13.57 -0.49 -25.28
CA VAL A 268 -12.12 -0.35 -25.04
C VAL A 268 -11.34 -1.53 -25.65
N LEU A 269 -11.83 -2.75 -25.48
CA LEU A 269 -11.23 -3.95 -26.07
C LEU A 269 -11.40 -4.00 -27.60
N ALA A 270 -12.47 -3.43 -28.15
CA ALA A 270 -12.68 -3.29 -29.59
C ALA A 270 -11.85 -2.15 -30.22
N ALA A 271 -11.56 -1.09 -29.46
CA ALA A 271 -10.75 0.07 -29.90
C ALA A 271 -9.24 -0.17 -29.76
N ALA A 272 -8.83 -1.12 -28.92
CA ALA A 272 -7.48 -1.66 -28.90
C ALA A 272 -7.26 -2.47 -30.19
N GLY A 273 -6.89 -1.78 -31.28
CA GLY A 273 -6.39 -2.43 -32.49
C GLY A 273 -5.24 -3.40 -32.19
N PRO A 274 -4.83 -4.25 -33.15
CA PRO A 274 -3.73 -5.18 -32.94
C PRO A 274 -2.50 -4.43 -32.41
N PRO A 275 -1.70 -5.05 -31.53
CA PRO A 275 -0.65 -4.35 -30.79
C PRO A 275 0.23 -3.55 -31.74
N HIS A 276 0.15 -2.23 -31.63
CA HIS A 276 1.10 -1.35 -32.30
C HIS A 276 2.46 -1.61 -31.69
N THR A 277 3.36 -2.21 -32.46
CA THR A 277 4.81 -2.05 -32.27
C THR A 277 5.08 -0.55 -32.30
N PRO A 278 5.48 0.09 -31.19
CA PRO A 278 5.77 1.50 -31.22
C PRO A 278 7.00 1.70 -32.11
N ALA A 279 6.87 2.56 -33.11
CA ALA A 279 8.04 3.14 -33.77
C ALA A 279 8.86 3.83 -32.67
N VAL A 280 10.13 3.43 -32.55
CA VAL A 280 11.08 4.01 -31.60
C VAL A 280 11.36 5.44 -32.04
N ALA A 281 10.62 6.40 -31.50
CA ALA A 281 11.06 7.79 -31.47
C ALA A 281 12.12 7.89 -30.38
N GLU A 282 13.33 8.32 -30.74
CA GLU A 282 14.42 8.59 -29.78
C GLU A 282 13.92 9.59 -28.73
N ALA A 283 13.80 9.11 -27.49
CA ALA A 283 13.56 9.96 -26.35
C ALA A 283 14.73 10.95 -26.22
N PRO A 284 14.48 12.22 -25.84
CA PRO A 284 15.57 13.14 -25.53
C PRO A 284 16.48 12.51 -24.47
N PRO A 285 17.81 12.65 -24.59
CA PRO A 285 18.74 11.99 -23.69
C PRO A 285 18.44 12.41 -22.25
N LEU A 286 18.22 11.40 -21.40
CA LEU A 286 18.05 11.61 -19.98
C LEU A 286 19.33 12.28 -19.43
N PRO A 287 19.19 13.29 -18.55
CA PRO A 287 20.36 13.87 -17.89
C PRO A 287 21.09 12.77 -17.08
N PRO A 288 22.42 12.86 -16.95
CA PRO A 288 23.21 11.83 -16.31
C PRO A 288 22.75 11.60 -14.86
N PRO A 289 22.71 10.33 -14.40
CA PRO A 289 22.35 10.04 -13.02
C PRO A 289 23.35 10.71 -12.05
N PRO A 290 22.91 11.12 -10.85
CA PRO A 290 23.82 11.62 -9.83
C PRO A 290 24.89 10.56 -9.47
N PRO A 291 26.06 10.97 -8.96
CA PRO A 291 27.19 10.08 -8.71
C PRO A 291 26.82 8.90 -7.79
N ALA A 292 27.42 7.73 -8.06
CA ALA A 292 27.06 6.43 -7.46
C ALA A 292 26.99 6.42 -5.92
N LEU A 293 27.82 7.22 -5.24
CA LEU A 293 27.83 7.39 -3.78
C LEU A 293 26.55 8.05 -3.23
N GLU A 294 25.99 9.06 -3.92
CA GLU A 294 24.72 9.70 -3.52
C GLU A 294 23.54 8.74 -3.69
N MET A 295 23.65 7.82 -4.67
CA MET A 295 22.60 6.85 -4.95
C MET A 295 22.56 5.67 -3.99
N VAL A 296 23.71 5.21 -3.49
CA VAL A 296 23.76 4.15 -2.47
C VAL A 296 23.14 4.64 -1.16
N ALA A 297 23.48 5.86 -0.72
CA ALA A 297 22.96 6.44 0.52
C ALA A 297 21.43 6.66 0.50
N LEU A 298 20.87 7.14 -0.63
CA LEU A 298 19.42 7.31 -0.78
C LEU A 298 18.67 5.95 -0.76
N LYS A 299 19.30 4.89 -1.28
CA LYS A 299 18.73 3.55 -1.40
C LYS A 299 18.79 2.77 -0.08
N GLU A 300 19.89 2.87 0.65
CA GLU A 300 20.00 2.38 2.03
C GLU A 300 19.00 3.10 2.91
N ALA A 301 18.89 4.43 2.82
CA ALA A 301 17.92 5.18 3.61
C ALA A 301 16.46 4.88 3.23
N ALA A 302 16.13 4.51 1.99
CA ALA A 302 14.81 4.01 1.64
C ALA A 302 14.52 2.62 2.28
N ALA A 303 15.48 1.69 2.22
CA ALA A 303 15.36 0.39 2.89
C ALA A 303 15.31 0.52 4.42
N THR A 304 16.12 1.41 5.00
CA THR A 304 16.12 1.76 6.43
C THR A 304 14.87 2.50 6.83
N ALA A 305 14.29 3.36 6.01
CA ALA A 305 13.02 4.00 6.33
C ALA A 305 11.87 2.99 6.33
N VAL A 306 11.84 2.08 5.35
CA VAL A 306 10.93 0.92 5.36
C VAL A 306 11.11 0.07 6.64
N GLU A 307 12.36 -0.14 7.10
CA GLU A 307 12.65 -0.88 8.34
C GLU A 307 12.35 -0.08 9.63
N SER A 308 12.58 1.23 9.65
CA SER A 308 12.38 2.12 10.80
C SER A 308 10.89 2.35 11.11
N THR A 309 10.02 2.25 10.09
CA THR A 309 8.56 2.14 10.29
C THR A 309 8.19 0.98 11.21
N LYS A 310 8.97 -0.09 11.20
CA LYS A 310 8.70 -1.31 11.98
C LYS A 310 9.18 -1.19 13.43
N SER A 311 10.28 -0.48 13.70
CA SER A 311 10.82 -0.31 15.05
C SER A 311 10.09 0.75 15.87
N ILE A 312 9.53 1.80 15.24
CA ILE A 312 8.72 2.82 15.92
C ILE A 312 7.40 2.24 16.49
N LEU A 313 6.97 1.07 16.04
CA LEU A 313 5.84 0.32 16.62
C LEU A 313 6.22 -0.52 17.85
N VAL A 314 7.52 -0.62 18.20
CA VAL A 314 8.02 -1.53 19.26
C VAL A 314 8.25 -0.83 20.61
N GLU A 315 8.51 0.49 20.65
CA GLU A 315 8.88 1.18 21.90
C GLU A 315 7.78 2.10 22.43
N GLY A 316 6.78 1.48 23.06
CA GLY A 316 5.87 2.14 23.98
C GLY A 316 6.33 1.95 25.43
N GLY A 317 7.40 2.62 25.86
CA GLY A 317 7.93 2.50 27.22
C GLY A 317 8.61 3.76 27.76
N SER A 318 7.97 4.42 28.72
CA SER A 318 8.50 5.48 29.61
C SER A 318 9.02 6.80 29.00
N SER A 319 8.86 7.88 29.78
CA SER A 319 9.03 9.27 29.37
C SER A 319 10.49 9.75 29.20
N GLY A 320 11.48 8.89 29.45
CA GLY A 320 12.91 9.23 29.38
C GLY A 320 13.56 9.00 28.00
N GLU A 321 13.15 7.96 27.26
CA GLU A 321 13.79 7.54 26.00
C GLU A 321 13.36 8.40 24.78
N ARG A 322 12.33 9.24 24.94
CA ARG A 322 11.86 10.18 23.89
C ARG A 322 12.88 11.27 23.53
N ALA A 323 13.83 11.57 24.41
CA ALA A 323 14.84 12.60 24.18
C ALA A 323 16.01 12.06 23.33
N GLU A 324 16.50 10.85 23.62
CA GLU A 324 17.65 10.25 22.91
C GLU A 324 17.30 9.78 21.49
N GLY A 325 16.06 9.33 21.24
CA GLY A 325 15.57 9.01 19.90
C GLY A 325 15.41 10.22 18.98
N ARG A 326 15.20 11.42 19.54
CA ARG A 326 15.14 12.69 18.79
C ARG A 326 16.52 13.16 18.34
N GLU A 327 17.54 12.95 19.17
CA GLU A 327 18.90 13.44 18.94
C GLU A 327 19.65 12.59 17.89
N ARG A 328 19.37 11.27 17.81
CA ARG A 328 19.92 10.40 16.75
C ARG A 328 19.35 10.66 15.35
N ALA A 329 18.20 11.32 15.25
CA ALA A 329 17.63 11.75 13.97
C ALA A 329 18.29 13.02 13.40
N GLU A 330 19.16 13.69 14.16
CA GLU A 330 19.68 15.03 13.84
C GLU A 330 21.11 15.05 13.27
N VAL A 331 21.81 13.91 13.16
CA VAL A 331 23.24 13.90 12.76
C VAL A 331 23.48 13.08 11.50
N ALA A 332 23.44 13.76 10.33
CA ALA A 332 24.41 13.66 9.21
C ALA A 332 23.81 14.28 7.93
N MET A 333 24.17 15.53 7.62
CA MET A 333 23.71 16.26 6.43
C MET A 333 24.67 16.15 5.23
N ARG A 334 24.15 15.53 4.14
CA ARG A 334 24.47 15.61 2.69
C ARG A 334 25.55 14.68 2.09
N PRO A 335 25.36 14.21 0.82
CA PRO A 335 24.41 14.70 -0.19
C PRO A 335 23.46 13.60 -0.72
N ALA A 336 22.27 13.51 -0.14
CA ALA A 336 21.02 12.95 -0.66
C ALA A 336 20.14 12.77 0.60
N THR A 337 19.64 13.89 1.14
CA THR A 337 18.97 13.86 2.46
C THR A 337 17.65 13.13 2.30
N VAL A 338 17.59 11.85 2.69
CA VAL A 338 16.36 11.14 3.04
C VAL A 338 16.02 11.55 4.46
N ALA A 339 14.99 12.38 4.61
CA ALA A 339 14.41 12.67 5.91
C ALA A 339 13.11 11.86 6.03
N VAL A 340 12.99 11.03 7.07
CA VAL A 340 11.78 10.28 7.38
C VAL A 340 10.87 11.19 8.22
N MET A 341 9.73 11.60 7.67
CA MET A 341 8.75 12.40 8.42
C MET A 341 7.69 11.51 9.07
N ALA A 342 7.92 11.03 10.29
CA ALA A 342 6.89 10.30 11.03
C ALA A 342 5.72 11.24 11.40
N ALA A 343 4.57 11.09 10.74
CA ALA A 343 3.31 11.66 11.23
C ALA A 343 2.89 10.89 12.49
N GLY A 344 2.59 11.61 13.57
CA GLY A 344 2.32 11.04 14.90
C GLY A 344 1.26 9.92 14.90
N ALA A 345 1.37 9.04 15.89
CA ALA A 345 0.70 7.74 16.05
C ALA A 345 -0.85 7.72 16.11
N GLY A 346 -1.55 8.71 15.55
CA GLY A 346 -3.01 8.82 15.60
C GLY A 346 -3.75 8.68 14.26
N ALA A 347 -3.09 8.84 13.10
CA ALA A 347 -3.82 9.01 11.83
C ALA A 347 -3.77 7.79 10.89
N VAL A 348 -2.69 7.00 10.84
CA VAL A 348 -2.55 5.78 10.04
C VAL A 348 -1.77 4.75 10.87
N LEU A 349 -2.24 3.50 10.93
CA LEU A 349 -1.45 2.42 11.53
C LEU A 349 -0.36 1.99 10.54
N GLY A 350 0.81 2.59 10.73
CA GLY A 350 1.96 2.54 9.86
C GLY A 350 2.52 3.96 9.79
N ALA A 351 3.67 4.21 10.41
CA ALA A 351 4.25 5.54 10.41
C ALA A 351 4.37 6.05 8.96
N ALA A 352 3.94 7.29 8.72
CA ALA A 352 4.03 7.88 7.40
C ALA A 352 5.51 7.96 7.01
N VAL A 353 6.05 6.99 6.27
CA VAL A 353 7.41 7.12 5.75
C VAL A 353 7.34 7.91 4.47
N VAL A 354 7.58 9.21 4.63
CA VAL A 354 7.83 10.11 3.52
C VAL A 354 9.33 10.14 3.30
N LEU A 355 9.79 9.61 2.17
CA LEU A 355 11.14 9.82 1.68
C LEU A 355 11.18 11.21 1.04
N ILE A 356 11.87 12.15 1.68
CA ILE A 356 12.20 13.43 1.06
C ILE A 356 13.45 13.23 0.22
N VAL A 357 13.41 13.56 -1.08
CA VAL A 357 14.58 13.49 -1.96
C VAL A 357 15.09 14.90 -2.23
N SER A 358 16.32 15.19 -1.81
CA SER A 358 16.90 16.54 -1.83
C SER A 358 18.26 16.62 -2.51
N ARG A 359 18.27 16.56 -3.85
CA ARG A 359 19.15 17.33 -4.75
C ARG A 359 19.10 16.75 -6.17
N TRP A 360 19.00 17.65 -7.12
CA TRP A 360 19.20 17.40 -8.55
C TRP A 360 20.24 18.44 -8.98
N ARG A 361 21.50 18.06 -9.14
CA ARG A 361 22.44 18.91 -9.87
C ARG A 361 22.31 18.51 -11.34
N ARG A 362 21.80 19.41 -12.19
CA ARG A 362 22.17 19.37 -13.61
C ARG A 362 23.68 19.55 -13.63
N VAL A 363 24.41 18.50 -14.00
CA VAL A 363 25.77 18.63 -14.51
C VAL A 363 25.66 18.78 -16.00
#